data_AF-A0A2V9X781-F1
#
_entry.id   AF-A0A2V9X781-F1
#
_cell.length_a   1.000
_cell.length_b   1.000
_cell.length_c   1.000
_cell.angle_alpha   90.00
_cell.angle_beta   90.00
_cell.angle_gamma   90.00
#
_symmetry.space_group_name_H-M   'P 1'
#
loop_
_entity.id
_entity.type
_entity.pdbx_description
1 polymer ?
#
loop_
_entity_poly.entity_id
_entity_poly.type
_entity_poly.pdbx_seq_one_letter_code
_entity_poly.pdbx_strand_id
1 'polypeptide(L)'
;MPSSTEPELREIAFRHGRSKKRNNAIVALLSGALPGVILAFYFPSNWKRWLLGMIIGLIWGNAFEYSYHRWLLHRPRSSFAKGHLEHHTQIGTPKEPEHVSLGKSPLHIALLFTSNGIVVILIDFLLGLGISSGVFVGWTVYLITAEEIHWRIHMNGWLPPGLRFARAYHMSHHDIPNTRYNVFLPLFDFLLGNSRVRAPIT
;
A
#
# COMPACT_ATOMS: atom_id res chain seq x y z
N MET A 1 -27.83 0.16 26.98
CA MET A 1 -26.73 0.90 26.32
C MET A 1 -27.38 1.81 25.29
N PRO A 2 -27.30 3.15 25.41
CA PRO A 2 -27.79 4.02 24.34
C PRO A 2 -27.00 3.73 23.06
N SER A 3 -27.69 3.55 21.92
CA SER A 3 -27.02 3.39 20.62
C SER A 3 -26.34 4.71 20.27
N SER A 4 -25.05 4.68 19.95
CA SER A 4 -24.34 5.85 19.46
C SER A 4 -24.99 6.40 18.19
N THR A 5 -24.96 7.73 18.07
CA THR A 5 -25.52 8.41 16.89
C THR A 5 -24.61 8.23 15.67
N GLU A 6 -25.17 8.35 14.45
CA GLU A 6 -24.41 8.19 13.20
C GLU A 6 -23.16 9.10 13.10
N PRO A 7 -23.23 10.40 13.49
CA PRO A 7 -22.05 11.28 13.47
C PRO A 7 -20.97 10.85 14.48
N GLU A 8 -21.39 10.34 15.65
CA GLU A 8 -20.49 9.86 16.69
C GLU A 8 -19.74 8.61 16.23
N LEU A 9 -20.45 7.66 15.60
CA LEU A 9 -19.84 6.47 14.99
C LEU A 9 -18.80 6.85 13.94
N ARG A 10 -19.12 7.82 13.08
CA ARG A 10 -18.21 8.30 12.05
C ARG A 10 -16.95 8.93 12.62
N GLU A 11 -17.07 9.75 13.65
CA GLU A 11 -15.93 10.39 14.31
C GLU A 11 -15.00 9.36 14.97
N ILE A 12 -15.58 8.35 15.65
CA ILE A 12 -14.80 7.23 16.23
C ILE A 12 -14.05 6.47 15.13
N ALA A 13 -14.74 6.08 14.05
CA ALA A 13 -14.14 5.38 12.93
C ALA A 13 -13.01 6.20 12.29
N PHE A 14 -13.20 7.50 12.12
CA PHE A 14 -12.19 8.39 11.56
C PHE A 14 -10.94 8.47 12.43
N ARG A 15 -11.09 8.63 13.76
CA ARG A 15 -9.96 8.62 14.70
C ARG A 15 -9.20 7.30 14.66
N HIS A 16 -9.92 6.19 14.68
CA HIS A 16 -9.32 4.85 14.61
C HIS A 16 -8.56 4.62 13.30
N GLY A 17 -9.19 4.92 12.15
CA GLY A 17 -8.56 4.77 10.84
C GLY A 17 -7.31 5.64 10.69
N ARG A 18 -7.37 6.91 11.14
CA ARG A 18 -6.22 7.82 11.12
C ARG A 18 -5.09 7.34 12.02
N SER A 19 -5.40 6.82 13.20
CA SER A 19 -4.43 6.22 14.12
C SER A 19 -3.77 4.99 13.52
N LYS A 20 -4.55 4.08 12.91
CA LYS A 20 -4.04 2.88 12.23
C LYS A 20 -3.06 3.25 11.12
N LYS A 21 -3.45 4.14 10.21
CA LYS A 21 -2.59 4.66 9.13
C LYS A 21 -1.30 5.29 9.65
N ARG A 22 -1.39 6.13 10.70
CA ARG A 22 -0.20 6.72 11.33
C ARG A 22 0.74 5.65 11.89
N ASN A 23 0.19 4.69 12.63
CA ASN A 23 1.00 3.64 13.26
C ASN A 23 1.65 2.72 12.21
N ASN A 24 0.95 2.42 11.11
CA ASN A 24 1.52 1.70 9.97
C ASN A 24 2.68 2.50 9.34
N ALA A 25 2.52 3.81 9.14
CA ALA A 25 3.58 4.65 8.60
C ALA A 25 4.82 4.70 9.53
N ILE A 26 4.61 4.81 10.85
CA ILE A 26 5.70 4.76 11.83
C ILE A 26 6.44 3.43 11.74
N VAL A 27 5.71 2.30 11.69
CA VAL A 27 6.37 0.99 11.58
C VAL A 27 7.05 0.81 10.23
N ALA A 28 6.50 1.34 9.13
CA ALA A 28 7.17 1.34 7.83
C ALA A 28 8.51 2.11 7.90
N LEU A 29 8.56 3.25 8.59
CA LEU A 29 9.81 3.98 8.81
C LEU A 29 10.81 3.16 9.64
N LEU A 30 10.35 2.52 10.73
CA LEU A 30 11.20 1.75 11.64
C LEU A 30 11.69 0.42 11.07
N SER A 31 10.90 -0.23 10.21
CA SER A 31 11.22 -1.54 9.63
C SER A 31 11.77 -1.46 8.21
N GLY A 32 11.54 -0.34 7.52
CA GLY A 32 11.98 -0.07 6.17
C GLY A 32 13.14 0.93 6.13
N ALA A 33 12.82 2.22 6.24
CA ALA A 33 13.78 3.30 6.04
C ALA A 33 14.95 3.26 7.03
N LEU A 34 14.70 3.04 8.33
CA LEU A 34 15.74 3.00 9.35
C LEU A 34 16.76 1.86 9.09
N PRO A 35 16.34 0.59 8.89
CA PRO A 35 17.25 -0.48 8.48
C PRO A 35 17.99 -0.17 7.17
N GLY A 36 17.31 0.42 6.17
CA GLY A 36 17.93 0.83 4.92
C GLY A 36 19.09 1.81 5.12
N VAL A 37 18.90 2.82 5.98
CA VAL A 37 19.94 3.78 6.35
C VAL A 37 21.07 3.11 7.14
N ILE A 38 20.74 2.22 8.09
CA ILE A 38 21.73 1.47 8.88
C ILE A 38 22.61 0.60 7.96
N LEU A 39 22.00 -0.11 7.01
CA LEU A 39 22.71 -0.96 6.05
C LEU A 39 23.77 -0.21 5.24
N ALA A 40 23.57 1.08 5.00
CA ALA A 40 24.52 1.89 4.24
C ALA A 40 25.87 2.09 4.93
N PHE A 41 25.93 1.89 6.25
CA PHE A 41 27.18 1.90 7.01
C PHE A 41 27.95 0.58 6.92
N TYR A 42 27.28 -0.51 6.55
CA TYR A 42 27.88 -1.86 6.45
C TYR A 42 28.15 -2.30 5.01
N PHE A 43 27.37 -1.80 4.05
CA PHE A 43 27.52 -2.09 2.63
C PHE A 43 27.94 -0.81 1.89
N PRO A 44 29.23 -0.67 1.53
CA PRO A 44 29.72 0.51 0.83
C PRO A 44 28.90 0.76 -0.44
N SER A 45 28.25 1.91 -0.49
CA SER A 45 27.41 2.33 -1.61
C SER A 45 27.74 3.76 -2.00
N ASN A 46 27.37 4.15 -3.22
CA ASN A 46 27.51 5.52 -3.69
C ASN A 46 26.12 6.08 -4.03
N TRP A 47 26.04 7.39 -4.22
CA TRP A 47 24.76 8.06 -4.46
C TRP A 47 24.00 7.50 -5.69
N LYS A 48 24.71 7.02 -6.72
CA LYS A 48 24.08 6.43 -7.91
C LYS A 48 23.38 5.10 -7.57
N ARG A 49 24.05 4.25 -6.79
CA ARG A 49 23.47 2.97 -6.31
C ARG A 49 22.31 3.22 -5.36
N TRP A 50 22.40 4.24 -4.50
CA TRP A 50 21.29 4.70 -3.67
C TRP A 50 20.09 5.14 -4.51
N LEU A 51 20.30 6.03 -5.48
CA LEU A 51 19.22 6.50 -6.36
C LEU A 51 18.60 5.36 -7.16
N LEU A 52 19.43 4.48 -7.73
CA LEU A 52 18.96 3.29 -8.43
C LEU A 52 18.13 2.39 -7.51
N GLY A 53 18.63 2.12 -6.30
CA GLY A 53 17.90 1.36 -5.29
C GLY A 53 16.56 2.02 -4.96
N MET A 54 16.52 3.34 -4.76
CA MET A 54 15.27 4.05 -4.50
C MET A 54 14.25 3.90 -5.63
N ILE A 55 14.69 4.04 -6.89
CA ILE A 55 13.83 3.83 -8.06
C ILE A 55 13.30 2.39 -8.08
N ILE A 56 14.16 1.40 -7.86
CA ILE A 56 13.77 -0.01 -7.78
C ILE A 56 12.78 -0.23 -6.63
N GLY A 57 13.00 0.37 -5.46
CA GLY A 57 12.10 0.27 -4.31
C GLY A 57 10.72 0.87 -4.57
N LEU A 58 10.64 1.98 -5.31
CA LEU A 58 9.36 2.57 -5.73
C LEU A 58 8.62 1.65 -6.72
N ILE A 59 9.32 1.12 -7.73
CA ILE A 59 8.75 0.18 -8.71
C ILE A 59 8.30 -1.10 -8.01
N TRP A 60 9.13 -1.64 -7.11
CA TRP A 60 8.82 -2.81 -6.29
C TRP A 60 7.58 -2.56 -5.43
N GLY A 61 7.48 -1.40 -4.79
CA GLY A 61 6.30 -1.03 -4.01
C GLY A 61 5.01 -1.07 -4.83
N ASN A 62 5.05 -0.54 -6.05
CA ASN A 62 3.91 -0.57 -6.97
C ASN A 62 3.57 -1.99 -7.45
N ALA A 63 4.58 -2.79 -7.78
CA ALA A 63 4.40 -4.21 -8.14
C ALA A 63 3.83 -5.02 -6.97
N PHE A 64 4.33 -4.77 -5.77
CA PHE A 64 3.90 -5.42 -4.54
C PHE A 64 2.46 -5.05 -4.21
N GLU A 65 2.08 -3.77 -4.26
CA GLU A 65 0.70 -3.33 -4.05
C GLU A 65 -0.26 -4.05 -5.01
N TYR A 66 0.05 -4.05 -6.31
CA TYR A 66 -0.72 -4.76 -7.31
C TYR A 66 -0.90 -6.25 -6.95
N SER A 67 0.21 -6.92 -6.66
CA SER A 67 0.25 -8.36 -6.39
C SER A 67 -0.49 -8.71 -5.10
N TYR A 68 -0.27 -7.92 -4.05
CA TYR A 68 -0.91 -8.04 -2.75
C TYR A 68 -2.41 -7.83 -2.89
N HIS A 69 -2.84 -6.79 -3.59
CA HIS A 69 -4.26 -6.50 -3.79
C HIS A 69 -4.93 -7.60 -4.62
N ARG A 70 -4.34 -7.98 -5.76
CA ARG A 70 -4.91 -9.00 -6.66
C ARG A 70 -4.93 -10.41 -6.08
N TRP A 71 -3.84 -10.86 -5.45
CA TRP A 71 -3.67 -12.28 -5.10
C TRP A 71 -3.70 -12.58 -3.61
N LEU A 72 -3.57 -11.58 -2.73
CA LEU A 72 -3.74 -11.78 -1.29
C LEU A 72 -5.08 -11.23 -0.83
N LEU A 73 -5.40 -9.97 -1.17
CA LEU A 73 -6.65 -9.35 -0.75
C LEU A 73 -7.86 -9.91 -1.51
N HIS A 74 -7.76 -10.24 -2.80
CA HIS A 74 -8.88 -10.87 -3.53
C HIS A 74 -8.85 -12.41 -3.52
N ARG A 75 -7.99 -13.04 -2.70
CA ARG A 75 -7.95 -14.51 -2.59
C ARG A 75 -9.00 -15.02 -1.60
N PRO A 76 -10.02 -15.79 -2.06
CA PRO A 76 -11.10 -16.25 -1.21
C PRO A 76 -10.60 -17.02 0.02
N ARG A 77 -11.38 -16.94 1.10
CA ARG A 77 -11.16 -17.71 2.35
C ARG A 77 -9.85 -17.38 3.09
N SER A 78 -9.28 -16.20 2.86
CA SER A 78 -8.14 -15.70 3.64
C SER A 78 -8.57 -14.58 4.59
N SER A 79 -7.82 -14.38 5.67
CA SER A 79 -8.02 -13.20 6.53
C SER A 79 -7.80 -11.89 5.79
N PHE A 80 -7.04 -11.91 4.68
CA PHE A 80 -6.79 -10.76 3.79
C PHE A 80 -8.05 -10.41 3.02
N ALA A 81 -8.69 -11.40 2.42
CA ALA A 81 -9.96 -11.22 1.76
C ALA A 81 -11.09 -10.83 2.68
N LYS A 82 -11.13 -11.31 3.93
CA LYS A 82 -12.15 -10.85 4.87
C LYS A 82 -12.02 -9.34 5.14
N GLY A 83 -10.83 -8.87 5.52
CA GLY A 83 -10.63 -7.44 5.80
C GLY A 83 -10.81 -6.56 4.56
N HIS A 84 -10.46 -7.07 3.39
CA HIS A 84 -10.67 -6.36 2.14
C HIS A 84 -12.14 -6.33 1.71
N LEU A 85 -12.89 -7.41 1.91
CA LEU A 85 -14.34 -7.41 1.70
C LEU A 85 -15.03 -6.43 2.65
N GLU A 86 -14.62 -6.38 3.92
CA GLU A 86 -15.10 -5.36 4.87
C GLU A 86 -14.86 -3.95 4.30
N HIS A 87 -13.65 -3.68 3.78
CA HIS A 87 -13.35 -2.41 3.09
C HIS A 87 -14.32 -2.09 1.94
N HIS A 88 -14.59 -3.03 1.03
CA HIS A 88 -15.56 -2.87 -0.06
C HIS A 88 -17.00 -2.65 0.44
N THR A 89 -17.40 -3.34 1.50
CA THR A 89 -18.79 -3.28 2.01
C THR A 89 -19.10 -2.02 2.82
N GLN A 90 -18.08 -1.33 3.33
CA GLN A 90 -18.25 -0.16 4.21
C GLN A 90 -18.18 1.18 3.48
N ILE A 91 -18.06 1.19 2.15
CA ILE A 91 -18.03 2.44 1.36
C ILE A 91 -19.30 3.25 1.61
N GLY A 92 -19.15 4.54 1.90
CA GLY A 92 -20.24 5.46 2.15
C GLY A 92 -20.92 5.30 3.52
N THR A 93 -20.56 4.28 4.30
CA THR A 93 -21.09 4.11 5.66
C THR A 93 -20.30 4.96 6.66
N PRO A 94 -20.85 5.24 7.86
CA PRO A 94 -20.11 5.90 8.93
C PRO A 94 -18.82 5.17 9.33
N LYS A 95 -18.74 3.86 9.05
CA LYS A 95 -17.59 3.00 9.39
C LYS A 95 -16.53 2.92 8.30
N GLU A 96 -16.75 3.50 7.11
CA GLU A 96 -15.76 3.50 6.03
C GLU A 96 -14.32 3.82 6.51
N PRO A 97 -14.08 4.89 7.30
CA PRO A 97 -12.72 5.30 7.64
C PRO A 97 -11.90 4.24 8.38
N GLU A 98 -12.50 3.38 9.21
CA GLU A 98 -11.74 2.37 9.97
C GLU A 98 -11.20 1.21 9.10
N HIS A 99 -11.77 1.04 7.90
CA HIS A 99 -11.49 -0.06 6.98
C HIS A 99 -10.63 0.33 5.76
N VAL A 100 -10.11 1.56 5.66
CA VAL A 100 -9.36 2.02 4.46
C VAL A 100 -7.90 1.57 4.43
N SER A 101 -7.31 1.13 5.53
CA SER A 101 -5.85 0.86 5.55
C SER A 101 -5.45 -0.35 4.68
N LEU A 102 -4.39 -0.18 3.86
CA LEU A 102 -3.78 -1.27 3.07
C LEU A 102 -3.13 -2.33 3.98
N GLY A 103 -2.46 -1.87 5.04
CA GLY A 103 -1.89 -2.73 6.07
C GLY A 103 -2.88 -3.03 7.19
N LYS A 104 -3.24 -4.31 7.37
CA LYS A 104 -4.15 -4.73 8.46
C LYS A 104 -3.75 -4.22 9.86
N SER A 105 -2.44 -4.17 10.13
CA SER A 105 -1.88 -3.77 11.41
C SER A 105 -0.41 -3.36 11.27
N PRO A 106 0.15 -2.64 12.26
CA PRO A 106 1.58 -2.32 12.26
C PRO A 106 2.47 -3.57 12.27
N LEU A 107 2.09 -4.63 12.97
CA LEU A 107 2.81 -5.91 12.94
C LEU A 107 2.86 -6.49 11.52
N HIS A 108 1.76 -6.41 10.77
CA HIS A 108 1.75 -6.85 9.38
C HIS A 108 2.74 -6.06 8.53
N ILE A 109 2.82 -4.74 8.70
CA ILE A 109 3.82 -3.90 8.01
C ILE A 109 5.25 -4.37 8.33
N ALA A 110 5.56 -4.59 9.61
CA ALA A 110 6.88 -5.09 10.01
C ALA A 110 7.20 -6.44 9.33
N LEU A 111 6.26 -7.39 9.34
CA LEU A 111 6.44 -8.69 8.70
C LEU A 111 6.68 -8.58 7.18
N LEU A 112 6.00 -7.64 6.50
CA LEU A 112 6.23 -7.39 5.07
C LEU A 112 7.66 -6.91 4.81
N PHE A 113 8.12 -5.90 5.56
CA PHE A 113 9.49 -5.40 5.43
C PHE A 113 10.53 -6.45 5.80
N THR A 114 10.34 -7.20 6.88
CA THR A 114 11.29 -8.24 7.29
C THR A 114 11.38 -9.35 6.24
N SER A 115 10.25 -9.92 5.81
CA SER A 115 10.25 -11.05 4.86
C SER A 115 10.86 -10.70 3.51
N ASN A 116 10.45 -9.58 2.91
CA ASN A 116 10.99 -9.13 1.63
C ASN A 116 12.41 -8.56 1.79
N GLY A 117 12.68 -7.90 2.91
CA GLY A 117 13.98 -7.32 3.22
C GLY A 117 15.08 -8.36 3.30
N ILE A 118 14.82 -9.52 3.92
CA ILE A 118 15.76 -10.65 3.93
C ILE A 118 16.13 -11.06 2.50
N VAL A 119 15.13 -11.21 1.61
CA VAL A 119 15.37 -11.58 0.21
C VAL A 119 16.19 -10.52 -0.52
N VAL A 120 15.84 -9.24 -0.38
CA VAL A 120 16.56 -8.13 -1.02
C VAL A 120 18.01 -8.05 -0.53
N ILE A 121 18.25 -8.14 0.78
CA ILE A 121 19.59 -8.08 1.36
C ILE A 121 20.44 -9.27 0.88
N LEU A 122 19.87 -10.48 0.85
CA LEU A 122 20.59 -11.66 0.37
C LEU A 122 20.98 -11.52 -1.10
N ILE A 123 20.08 -11.06 -1.97
CA ILE A 123 20.38 -10.83 -3.40
C ILE A 123 21.44 -9.74 -3.54
N ASP A 124 21.28 -8.61 -2.85
CA ASP A 124 22.20 -7.47 -2.89
C ASP A 124 23.61 -7.88 -2.45
N PHE A 125 23.71 -8.69 -1.39
CA PHE A 125 24.96 -9.23 -0.86
C PHE A 125 25.62 -10.21 -1.84
N LEU A 126 24.88 -11.23 -2.30
CA LEU A 126 25.43 -12.28 -3.18
C LEU A 126 25.90 -11.73 -4.53
N LEU A 127 25.26 -10.68 -5.03
CA LEU A 127 25.58 -10.06 -6.32
C LEU A 127 26.44 -8.79 -6.20
N GLY A 128 26.75 -8.33 -4.98
CA GLY A 128 27.55 -7.13 -4.75
C GLY A 128 26.93 -5.85 -5.34
N LEU A 129 25.60 -5.73 -5.32
CA LEU A 129 24.91 -4.61 -5.99
C LEU A 129 24.95 -3.31 -5.16
N GLY A 130 24.99 -3.39 -3.83
CA GLY A 130 25.03 -2.24 -2.93
C GLY A 130 23.84 -1.28 -3.10
N ILE A 131 22.66 -1.79 -3.45
CA ILE A 131 21.43 -1.02 -3.70
C ILE A 131 20.38 -1.18 -2.59
N SER A 132 20.54 -2.14 -1.67
CA SER A 132 19.54 -2.48 -0.65
C SER A 132 19.07 -1.27 0.15
N SER A 133 19.98 -0.39 0.61
CA SER A 133 19.62 0.85 1.31
C SER A 133 18.62 1.71 0.54
N GLY A 134 18.87 1.93 -0.74
CA GLY A 134 17.97 2.66 -1.61
C GLY A 134 16.62 1.96 -1.77
N VAL A 135 16.61 0.64 -1.97
CA VAL A 135 15.39 -0.16 -2.13
C VAL A 135 14.48 -0.05 -0.90
N PHE A 136 15.04 -0.20 0.29
CA PHE A 136 14.28 -0.09 1.55
C PHE A 136 13.66 1.30 1.72
N VAL A 137 14.41 2.37 1.45
CA VAL A 137 13.92 3.75 1.52
C VAL A 137 12.84 4.00 0.48
N GLY A 138 13.07 3.61 -0.78
CA GLY A 138 12.11 3.78 -1.88
C GLY A 138 10.80 3.04 -1.62
N TRP A 139 10.88 1.80 -1.14
CA TRP A 139 9.67 1.02 -0.83
C TRP A 139 8.91 1.58 0.38
N THR A 140 9.61 2.08 1.40
CA THR A 140 9.00 2.79 2.54
C THR A 140 8.22 4.01 2.09
N VAL A 141 8.83 4.85 1.26
CA VAL A 141 8.18 6.03 0.67
C VAL A 141 6.95 5.60 -0.12
N TYR A 142 7.05 4.56 -0.94
CA TYR A 142 5.92 4.04 -1.70
C TYR A 142 4.75 3.62 -0.79
N LEU A 143 5.00 2.78 0.22
CA LEU A 143 3.96 2.25 1.08
C LEU A 143 3.22 3.35 1.84
N ILE A 144 3.95 4.31 2.41
CA ILE A 144 3.36 5.44 3.12
C ILE A 144 2.52 6.30 2.17
N THR A 145 3.04 6.53 0.95
CA THR A 145 2.34 7.30 -0.09
C THR A 145 1.07 6.59 -0.54
N ALA A 146 1.13 5.28 -0.74
CA ALA A 146 -0.02 4.46 -1.12
C ALA A 146 -1.11 4.50 -0.05
N GLU A 147 -0.77 4.31 1.24
CA GLU A 147 -1.76 4.40 2.32
C GLU A 147 -2.37 5.81 2.44
N GLU A 148 -1.56 6.86 2.29
CA GLU A 148 -2.04 8.23 2.36
C GLU A 148 -2.98 8.59 1.21
N ILE A 149 -2.62 8.21 -0.02
CA ILE A 149 -3.45 8.50 -1.19
C ILE A 149 -4.72 7.65 -1.15
N HIS A 150 -4.64 6.38 -0.79
CA HIS A 150 -5.82 5.51 -0.61
C HIS A 150 -6.79 6.10 0.41
N TRP A 151 -6.28 6.57 1.55
CA TRP A 151 -7.07 7.30 2.55
C TRP A 151 -7.77 8.53 1.98
N ARG A 152 -7.04 9.38 1.24
CA ARG A 152 -7.59 10.60 0.62
C ARG A 152 -8.61 10.33 -0.46
N ILE A 153 -8.45 9.23 -1.19
CA ILE A 153 -9.41 8.78 -2.20
C ILE A 153 -10.76 8.53 -1.54
N HIS A 154 -10.79 7.74 -0.46
CA HIS A 154 -12.01 7.39 0.28
C HIS A 154 -12.59 8.56 1.08
N MET A 155 -11.74 9.34 1.75
CA MET A 155 -12.19 10.44 2.61
C MET A 155 -12.48 11.75 1.85
N ASN A 156 -12.56 11.69 0.52
CA ASN A 156 -12.71 12.86 -0.34
C ASN A 156 -11.66 13.97 -0.08
N GLY A 157 -10.47 13.59 0.38
CA GLY A 157 -9.38 14.50 0.68
C GLY A 157 -8.71 15.09 -0.57
N TRP A 158 -7.87 16.10 -0.40
CA TRP A 158 -7.13 16.69 -1.52
C TRP A 158 -6.12 15.71 -2.12
N LEU A 159 -6.09 15.63 -3.46
CA LEU A 159 -5.12 14.86 -4.23
C LEU A 159 -4.28 15.80 -5.11
N PRO A 160 -2.97 15.52 -5.29
CA PRO A 160 -2.14 16.25 -6.25
C PRO A 160 -2.77 16.26 -7.65
N PRO A 161 -2.62 17.34 -8.46
CA PRO A 161 -3.25 17.46 -9.76
C PRO A 161 -3.05 16.23 -10.67
N GLY A 162 -1.82 15.71 -10.76
CA GLY A 162 -1.50 14.53 -11.56
C GLY A 162 -2.10 13.21 -11.06
N LEU A 163 -2.69 13.17 -9.86
CA LEU A 163 -3.27 11.99 -9.24
C LEU A 163 -4.78 12.11 -9.01
N ARG A 164 -5.44 13.18 -9.48
CA ARG A 164 -6.90 13.33 -9.32
C ARG A 164 -7.69 12.20 -9.98
N PHE A 165 -7.17 11.66 -11.08
CA PHE A 165 -7.78 10.52 -11.78
C PHE A 165 -7.86 9.27 -10.89
N ALA A 166 -6.94 9.12 -9.94
CA ALA A 166 -6.82 7.93 -9.09
C ALA A 166 -8.10 7.67 -8.29
N ARG A 167 -8.82 8.73 -7.88
CA ARG A 167 -10.10 8.55 -7.17
C ARG A 167 -11.10 7.82 -8.04
N ALA A 168 -11.36 8.32 -9.26
CA ALA A 168 -12.32 7.67 -10.16
C ALA A 168 -11.86 6.26 -10.55
N TYR A 169 -10.56 6.09 -10.78
CA TYR A 169 -9.97 4.80 -11.12
C TYR A 169 -10.15 3.75 -10.01
N HIS A 170 -9.81 4.10 -8.76
CA HIS A 170 -9.98 3.21 -7.60
C HIS A 170 -11.43 3.02 -7.20
N MET A 171 -12.29 4.04 -7.32
CA MET A 171 -13.73 3.84 -7.08
C MET A 171 -14.33 2.88 -8.10
N SER A 172 -13.85 2.88 -9.35
CA SER A 172 -14.27 1.88 -10.35
C SER A 172 -13.82 0.45 -10.00
N HIS A 173 -12.78 0.28 -9.17
CA HIS A 173 -12.42 -1.03 -8.62
C HIS A 173 -13.49 -1.52 -7.63
N HIS A 174 -14.01 -0.63 -6.79
CA HIS A 174 -15.08 -0.99 -5.85
C HIS A 174 -16.36 -1.43 -6.55
N ASP A 175 -16.67 -0.84 -7.70
CA ASP A 175 -17.80 -1.28 -8.52
C ASP A 175 -17.55 -2.65 -9.17
N ILE A 176 -16.31 -2.90 -9.63
CA ILE A 176 -15.92 -4.10 -10.37
C ILE A 176 -14.59 -4.66 -9.81
N PRO A 177 -14.66 -5.42 -8.69
CA PRO A 177 -13.50 -5.76 -7.85
C PRO A 177 -12.52 -6.79 -8.44
N ASN A 178 -12.70 -7.17 -9.71
CA ASN A 178 -11.79 -8.06 -10.43
C ASN A 178 -10.89 -7.33 -11.47
N THR A 179 -10.80 -6.00 -11.39
CA THR A 179 -9.95 -5.14 -12.24
C THR A 179 -9.32 -4.03 -11.40
N ARG A 180 -8.31 -3.30 -11.90
CA ARG A 180 -7.77 -2.06 -11.28
C ARG A 180 -7.24 -2.24 -9.85
N TYR A 181 -6.19 -3.05 -9.70
CA TYR A 181 -5.63 -3.43 -8.41
C TYR A 181 -4.60 -2.45 -7.84
N ASN A 182 -3.95 -1.63 -8.66
CA ASN A 182 -3.15 -0.52 -8.11
C ASN A 182 -4.09 0.63 -7.73
N VAL A 183 -3.95 1.17 -6.51
CA VAL A 183 -4.88 2.16 -5.97
C VAL A 183 -4.73 3.52 -6.64
N PHE A 184 -3.49 3.98 -6.87
CA PHE A 184 -3.29 5.36 -7.36
C PHE A 184 -2.38 5.51 -8.57
N LEU A 185 -1.45 4.58 -8.78
CA LEU A 185 -0.55 4.58 -9.91
C LEU A 185 -0.69 3.23 -10.64
N PRO A 186 -1.51 3.14 -11.70
CA PRO A 186 -1.91 1.87 -12.32
C PRO A 186 -0.86 1.23 -13.25
N LEU A 187 0.42 1.28 -12.87
CA LEU A 187 1.51 0.78 -13.69
C LEU A 187 1.36 -0.72 -13.97
N PHE A 188 1.21 -1.56 -12.95
CA PHE A 188 1.09 -3.01 -13.15
C PHE A 188 -0.29 -3.44 -13.64
N ASP A 189 -1.34 -2.67 -13.37
CA ASP A 189 -2.62 -2.86 -14.06
C ASP A 189 -2.51 -2.68 -15.57
N PHE A 190 -1.75 -1.68 -16.04
CA PHE A 190 -1.53 -1.49 -17.47
C PHE A 190 -0.62 -2.58 -18.05
N LEU A 191 0.50 -2.88 -17.39
CA LEU A 191 1.45 -3.89 -17.86
C LEU A 191 0.82 -5.30 -17.94
N LEU A 192 -0.12 -5.63 -17.04
CA LEU A 192 -0.73 -6.96 -16.95
C LEU A 192 -2.17 -7.00 -17.47
N GLY A 193 -2.67 -5.90 -18.05
CA GLY A 193 -3.96 -5.85 -18.74
C GLY A 193 -5.20 -5.89 -17.84
N ASN A 194 -5.12 -5.34 -16.63
CA ASN A 194 -6.22 -5.28 -15.65
C ASN A 194 -6.86 -3.90 -15.50
N SER A 195 -6.50 -2.93 -16.35
CA SER A 195 -7.01 -1.55 -16.27
C SER A 195 -8.44 -1.34 -16.81
N ARG A 196 -9.00 -2.35 -17.48
CA ARG A 196 -10.33 -2.30 -18.10
C ARG A 196 -11.13 -3.55 -17.78
N VAL A 197 -12.45 -3.40 -17.77
CA VAL A 197 -13.38 -4.53 -17.79
C VAL A 197 -13.26 -5.18 -19.17
N ARG A 198 -12.95 -6.48 -19.22
CA ARG A 198 -13.03 -7.21 -20.50
C ARG A 198 -14.49 -7.20 -20.96
N ALA A 199 -14.73 -6.82 -22.21
CA ALA A 199 -16.05 -7.02 -22.81
C ALA A 199 -16.41 -8.52 -22.73
N PRO A 200 -17.69 -8.86 -22.49
CA PRO A 200 -18.13 -10.24 -22.62
C PRO A 200 -17.70 -10.78 -23.98
N ILE A 201 -17.11 -11.97 -24.02
CA ILE A 201 -16.93 -12.69 -25.28
C ILE A 201 -18.35 -13.06 -25.72
N THR A 202 -18.87 -12.36 -26.72
CA THR A 202 -20.12 -12.69 -27.43
C THR A 202 -19.89 -13.82 -28.41
#